data_AF-A0A093HHL6-F1
#
_entry.id   AF-A0A093HHL6-F1
#
_cell.length_a   1.000
_cell.length_b   1.000
_cell.length_c   1.000
_cell.angle_alpha   90.00
_cell.angle_beta   90.00
_cell.angle_gamma   90.00
#
_symmetry.space_group_name_H-M   'P 1'
#
loop_
_entity.id
_entity.type
_entity.pdbx_description
1 polymer ?
#
loop_
_entity_poly.entity_id
_entity_poly.type
_entity_poly.pdbx_seq_one_letter_code
_entity_poly.pdbx_strand_id
1 'polypeptide(L)'
;MKTTEHVLFERSEMKARHLVRKKIREHVADKTKLPILIFPEGTCINNTSVMMFKKGSFEVGGTIHPVAIKYDPRFGDAFWNSMKYSMMTYAFKLMTSWAIVCNVWYLPPMVKEEEEDAVHFADRVKAVIAARGGMSVLPWDGGLKRKKVKESFKQEQQKKYCQIV
;
A
#
# COMPACT_ATOMS: atom_id res chain seq x y z
N MET A 1 -23.98 14.19 12.95
CA MET A 1 -22.88 13.82 12.04
C MET A 1 -22.82 12.29 11.94
N LYS A 2 -23.18 11.69 10.80
CA LYS A 2 -22.93 10.25 10.58
C LYS A 2 -21.44 10.09 10.27
N THR A 3 -20.69 9.60 11.24
CA THR A 3 -19.26 9.31 11.13
C THR A 3 -19.05 8.06 10.28
N THR A 4 -18.65 8.29 9.02
CA THR A 4 -17.95 7.37 8.11
C THR A 4 -18.67 6.06 7.71
N GLU A 5 -19.03 5.94 6.43
CA GLU A 5 -19.53 4.68 5.84
C GLU A 5 -18.37 3.68 5.64
N HIS A 6 -18.02 2.93 6.69
CA HIS A 6 -16.98 1.91 6.61
C HIS A 6 -17.45 0.67 5.83
N VAL A 7 -16.59 0.15 4.94
CA VAL A 7 -16.80 -1.12 4.25
C VAL A 7 -15.97 -2.20 4.92
N LEU A 8 -16.61 -2.96 5.82
CA LEU A 8 -16.00 -4.11 6.49
C LEU A 8 -16.18 -5.37 5.64
N PHE A 9 -15.12 -6.16 5.50
CA PHE A 9 -15.17 -7.42 4.77
C PHE A 9 -14.10 -8.40 5.23
N GLU A 10 -14.40 -9.67 5.08
CA GLU A 10 -13.44 -10.73 5.35
C GLU A 10 -12.66 -11.11 4.09
N ARG A 11 -11.34 -11.25 4.21
CA ARG A 11 -10.46 -11.56 3.07
C ARG A 11 -10.55 -13.01 2.61
N SER A 12 -10.95 -13.92 3.51
CA SER A 12 -11.06 -15.37 3.29
C SER A 12 -12.19 -15.71 2.30
N GLU A 13 -13.27 -14.93 2.33
CA GLU A 13 -14.47 -15.24 1.56
C GLU A 13 -14.40 -14.65 0.14
N MET A 14 -14.33 -15.54 -0.86
CA MET A 14 -14.33 -15.16 -2.29
C MET A 14 -15.59 -14.39 -2.70
N LYS A 15 -16.77 -14.77 -2.18
CA LYS A 15 -18.05 -14.11 -2.47
C LYS A 15 -18.07 -12.67 -1.91
N ALA A 16 -17.49 -12.45 -0.74
CA ALA A 16 -17.38 -11.12 -0.14
C ALA A 16 -16.56 -10.15 -1.01
N ARG A 17 -15.52 -10.62 -1.71
CA ARG A 17 -14.69 -9.75 -2.56
C ARG A 17 -15.46 -9.11 -3.72
N HIS A 18 -16.36 -9.85 -4.37
CA HIS A 18 -17.15 -9.30 -5.47
C HIS A 18 -18.19 -8.30 -4.95
N LEU A 19 -18.84 -8.62 -3.83
CA LEU A 19 -19.81 -7.74 -3.19
C LEU A 19 -19.18 -6.41 -2.73
N VAL A 20 -17.99 -6.47 -2.15
CA VAL A 20 -17.23 -5.29 -1.72
C VAL A 20 -16.88 -4.40 -2.90
N ARG A 21 -16.43 -4.97 -4.02
CA ARG A 21 -16.15 -4.17 -5.23
C ARG A 21 -17.39 -3.47 -5.75
N LYS A 22 -18.54 -4.14 -5.78
CA LYS A 22 -19.81 -3.55 -6.18
C LYS A 22 -20.19 -2.39 -5.25
N LYS A 23 -20.09 -2.59 -3.93
CA LYS A 23 -20.39 -1.56 -2.93
C LYS A 23 -19.47 -0.34 -3.04
N ILE A 24 -18.16 -0.54 -3.25
CA ILE A 24 -17.22 0.56 -3.47
C ILE A 24 -17.56 1.30 -4.77
N ARG A 25 -17.94 0.59 -5.84
CA ARG A 25 -18.34 1.22 -7.12
C ARG A 25 -19.58 2.09 -6.96
N GLU A 26 -20.60 1.57 -6.29
CA GLU A 26 -21.84 2.30 -6.00
C GLU A 26 -21.57 3.52 -5.11
N HIS A 27 -20.67 3.39 -4.14
CA HIS A 27 -20.26 4.50 -3.28
C HIS A 27 -19.53 5.60 -4.05
N VAL A 28 -18.60 5.24 -4.94
CA VAL A 28 -17.83 6.20 -5.75
C VAL A 28 -18.71 6.92 -6.78
N ALA A 29 -19.79 6.27 -7.25
CA ALA A 29 -20.75 6.89 -8.16
C ALA A 29 -21.61 7.98 -7.50
N ASP A 30 -21.82 7.90 -6.18
CA ASP A 30 -22.62 8.84 -5.43
C ASP A 30 -21.78 10.04 -4.94
N LYS A 31 -21.94 11.19 -5.62
CA LYS A 31 -21.22 12.43 -5.31
C LYS A 31 -21.59 13.05 -3.96
N THR A 32 -22.68 12.61 -3.33
CA THR A 32 -23.08 13.11 -2.00
C THR A 32 -22.28 12.47 -0.87
N LYS A 33 -21.62 11.34 -1.16
CA LYS A 33 -20.84 10.59 -0.18
C LYS A 33 -19.42 11.11 -0.05
N LEU A 34 -18.84 10.88 1.12
CA LEU A 34 -17.45 11.23 1.39
C LEU A 34 -16.48 10.34 0.60
N PRO A 35 -15.30 10.86 0.21
CA PRO A 35 -14.25 10.07 -0.44
C PRO A 35 -13.80 8.88 0.41
N ILE A 36 -13.44 7.78 -0.24
CA ILE A 36 -12.94 6.57 0.42
C ILE A 36 -11.42 6.64 0.54
N LEU A 37 -10.90 6.42 1.74
CA LEU A 37 -9.47 6.21 1.99
C LEU A 37 -9.13 4.74 1.85
N ILE A 38 -8.19 4.40 0.97
CA ILE A 38 -7.76 3.03 0.70
C ILE A 38 -6.24 2.92 0.87
N PHE A 39 -5.79 1.88 1.57
CA PHE A 39 -4.37 1.53 1.67
C PHE A 39 -4.08 0.33 0.74
N PRO A 40 -3.67 0.56 -0.51
CA PRO A 40 -3.56 -0.49 -1.53
C PRO A 40 -2.44 -1.51 -1.27
N GLU A 41 -1.44 -1.15 -0.46
CA GLU A 41 -0.40 -2.06 0.00
C GLU A 41 -0.95 -3.09 1.01
N GLY A 42 -1.89 -2.68 1.85
CA GLY A 42 -2.51 -3.55 2.87
C GLY A 42 -1.58 -3.99 4.01
N THR A 43 -0.36 -3.46 4.08
CA THR A 43 0.60 -3.65 5.18
C THR A 43 1.36 -2.36 5.46
N CYS A 44 1.81 -2.15 6.70
CA CYS A 44 2.79 -1.12 7.01
C CYS A 44 4.21 -1.65 6.71
N ILE A 45 5.05 -0.78 6.18
CA ILE A 45 6.41 -1.10 5.73
C ILE A 45 7.41 -0.04 6.24
N ASN A 46 8.70 -0.38 6.20
CA ASN A 46 9.77 0.58 6.39
C ASN A 46 9.68 1.71 5.35
N ASN A 47 9.95 2.95 5.75
CA ASN A 47 9.86 4.15 4.89
C ASN A 47 10.93 4.22 3.77
N THR A 48 11.46 3.09 3.34
CA THR A 48 12.49 2.98 2.30
C THR A 48 11.92 2.58 0.96
N SER A 49 10.79 1.87 0.95
CA SER A 49 10.28 1.22 -0.25
C SER A 49 8.76 1.12 -0.27
N VAL A 50 8.19 1.12 -1.48
CA VAL A 50 6.75 0.93 -1.71
C VAL A 50 6.53 -0.45 -2.32
N MET A 51 5.69 -1.27 -1.70
CA MET A 51 5.38 -2.63 -2.15
C MET A 51 4.42 -2.63 -3.35
N MET A 52 4.25 -3.81 -3.96
CA MET A 52 3.23 -4.02 -4.98
C MET A 52 1.83 -3.71 -4.44
N PHE A 53 1.10 -2.86 -5.15
CA PHE A 53 -0.29 -2.52 -4.83
C PHE A 53 -1.24 -3.65 -5.23
N LYS A 54 -2.28 -3.85 -4.42
CA LYS A 54 -3.33 -4.83 -4.71
C LYS A 54 -4.26 -4.31 -5.82
N LYS A 55 -4.35 -5.06 -6.92
CA LYS A 55 -5.18 -4.77 -8.10
C LYS A 55 -6.64 -4.43 -7.77
N GLY A 56 -7.22 -5.06 -6.75
CA GLY A 56 -8.64 -4.93 -6.42
C GLY A 56 -9.12 -3.50 -6.15
N SER A 57 -8.26 -2.63 -5.65
CA SER A 57 -8.59 -1.22 -5.40
C SER A 57 -8.62 -0.37 -6.67
N PHE A 58 -7.92 -0.78 -7.72
CA PHE A 58 -7.77 -0.05 -8.98
C PHE A 58 -8.75 -0.54 -10.07
N GLU A 59 -9.43 -1.67 -9.86
CA GLU A 59 -10.46 -2.22 -10.77
C GLU A 59 -11.84 -1.56 -10.63
N VAL A 60 -12.09 -0.85 -9.52
CA VAL A 60 -13.42 -0.32 -9.22
C VAL A 60 -13.80 0.84 -10.16
N GLY A 61 -12.80 1.56 -10.67
CA GLY A 61 -12.94 2.75 -11.50
C GLY A 61 -13.06 4.03 -10.68
N GLY A 62 -12.96 5.19 -11.35
CA GLY A 62 -13.04 6.52 -10.73
C GLY A 62 -11.70 7.25 -10.63
N THR A 63 -11.75 8.47 -10.08
CA THR A 63 -10.57 9.33 -9.91
C THR A 63 -9.85 9.00 -8.61
N ILE A 64 -8.59 8.56 -8.72
CA ILE A 64 -7.74 8.27 -7.57
C ILE A 64 -6.92 9.52 -7.24
N HIS A 65 -6.90 9.89 -5.96
CA HIS A 65 -6.03 10.96 -5.44
C HIS A 65 -4.87 10.31 -4.70
N PRO A 66 -3.67 10.22 -5.29
CA PRO A 66 -2.54 9.60 -4.63
C PRO A 66 -2.07 10.47 -3.46
N VAL A 67 -1.73 9.82 -2.34
CA VAL A 67 -1.15 10.50 -1.18
C VAL A 67 0.13 9.78 -0.81
N ALA A 68 1.25 10.50 -0.82
CA ALA A 68 2.51 9.99 -0.32
C ALA A 68 2.65 10.36 1.15
N ILE A 69 2.97 9.37 1.98
CA ILE A 69 3.13 9.53 3.42
C ILE A 69 4.50 8.98 3.79
N LYS A 70 5.34 9.78 4.45
CA LYS A 70 6.68 9.36 4.88
C LYS A 70 6.93 9.80 6.31
N TYR A 71 7.21 8.84 7.18
CA TYR A 71 7.61 9.13 8.55
C TYR A 71 9.11 9.37 8.64
N ASP A 72 9.52 10.31 9.49
CA ASP A 72 10.91 10.59 9.78
C ASP A 72 11.39 9.67 10.93
N PRO A 73 12.26 8.69 10.65
CA PRO A 73 12.70 7.73 11.64
C PRO A 73 13.53 8.35 12.78
N ARG A 74 13.97 9.61 12.64
CA ARG A 74 14.72 10.32 13.70
C ARG A 74 13.85 10.67 14.91
N PHE A 75 12.56 10.86 14.70
CA PHE A 75 11.63 11.26 15.76
C PHE A 75 10.90 10.05 16.37
N GLY A 76 10.69 9.00 15.59
CA GLY A 76 10.16 7.73 16.06
C GLY A 76 9.91 6.78 14.89
N ASP A 77 10.04 5.48 15.13
CA ASP A 77 9.69 4.47 14.12
C ASP A 77 8.21 4.10 14.30
N ALA A 78 7.37 4.50 13.35
CA ALA A 78 5.96 4.14 13.32
C ALA A 78 5.73 2.67 12.92
N PHE A 79 6.78 2.00 12.43
CA PHE A 79 6.72 0.61 12.01
C PHE A 79 7.33 -0.32 13.08
N TRP A 80 6.51 -1.24 13.60
CA TRP A 80 7.01 -2.28 14.49
C TRP A 80 7.66 -3.42 13.71
N ASN A 81 8.98 -3.50 13.79
CA ASN A 81 9.72 -4.68 13.32
C ASN A 81 9.81 -5.75 14.41
N SER A 82 8.88 -6.71 14.37
CA SER A 82 8.81 -7.81 15.34
C SER A 82 10.01 -8.76 15.31
N MET A 83 10.78 -8.79 14.21
CA MET A 83 12.01 -9.60 14.13
C MET A 83 13.18 -8.94 14.86
N LYS A 84 13.18 -7.61 14.94
CA LYS A 84 14.29 -6.83 15.53
C LYS A 84 14.01 -6.41 16.97
N TYR A 85 12.76 -6.17 17.32
CA TYR A 85 12.38 -5.66 18.64
C TYR A 85 11.23 -6.46 19.25
N SER A 86 11.36 -6.78 20.54
CA SER A 86 10.23 -7.27 21.32
C SER A 86 9.14 -6.20 21.40
N MET A 87 7.88 -6.62 21.58
CA MET A 87 6.76 -5.69 21.74
C MET A 87 6.99 -4.71 22.90
N MET A 88 7.53 -5.20 24.02
CA MET A 88 7.81 -4.37 25.21
C MET A 88 8.83 -3.27 24.89
N THR A 89 9.92 -3.63 24.20
CA THR A 89 10.97 -2.69 23.80
C THR A 89 10.44 -1.65 22.81
N TYR A 90 9.58 -2.07 21.89
CA TYR A 90 8.95 -1.16 20.93
C TYR A 90 7.95 -0.21 21.60
N ALA A 91 7.12 -0.72 22.52
CA ALA A 91 6.20 0.09 23.30
C ALA A 91 6.95 1.13 24.15
N PHE A 92 8.04 0.72 24.81
CA PHE A 92 8.87 1.66 25.58
C PHE A 92 9.50 2.74 24.68
N LYS A 93 9.96 2.38 23.48
CA LYS A 93 10.45 3.35 22.49
C LYS A 93 9.37 4.33 22.06
N LEU A 94 8.16 3.87 21.80
CA LEU A 94 7.05 4.75 21.45
C LEU A 94 6.68 5.69 22.59
N MET A 95 6.61 5.19 23.83
CA MET A 95 6.29 6.00 25.01
C MET A 95 7.37 7.04 25.33
N THR A 96 8.62 6.74 25.02
CA THR A 96 9.76 7.66 25.21
C THR A 96 10.07 8.51 23.98
N SER A 97 9.38 8.30 22.86
CA SER A 97 9.52 9.14 21.67
C SER A 97 8.75 10.45 21.86
N TRP A 98 9.46 11.57 21.80
CA TRP A 98 8.89 12.90 21.99
C TRP A 98 7.85 13.28 20.91
N ALA A 99 8.06 12.84 19.66
CA ALA A 99 7.15 13.12 18.56
C ALA A 99 7.24 12.04 17.48
N ILE A 100 6.19 11.86 16.69
CA ILE A 100 6.24 11.10 15.44
C ILE A 100 5.99 12.10 14.31
N VAL A 101 7.04 12.41 13.56
CA VAL A 101 6.96 13.37 12.45
C VAL A 101 6.60 12.64 11.17
N CYS A 102 5.55 13.09 10.51
CA CYS A 102 5.03 12.52 9.28
C CYS A 102 4.86 13.60 8.22
N ASN A 103 5.49 13.40 7.07
CA ASN A 103 5.33 14.25 5.90
C ASN A 103 4.26 13.66 4.99
N VAL A 104 3.23 14.46 4.69
CA VAL A 104 2.10 14.07 3.86
C VAL A 104 2.09 14.94 2.61
N TRP A 105 2.07 14.32 1.43
CA TRP A 105 1.96 14.99 0.15
C TRP A 105 0.72 14.52 -0.59
N TYR A 106 -0.17 15.45 -0.87
CA TYR A 106 -1.29 15.25 -1.78
C TYR A 106 -0.78 15.43 -3.22
N LEU A 107 -1.02 14.42 -4.05
CA LEU A 107 -0.58 14.41 -5.44
C LEU A 107 -1.77 14.67 -6.39
N PRO A 108 -1.51 15.10 -7.63
CA PRO A 108 -2.55 15.34 -8.61
C PRO A 108 -3.45 14.11 -8.83
N PRO A 109 -4.74 14.31 -9.13
CA PRO A 109 -5.65 13.22 -9.42
C PRO A 109 -5.20 12.41 -10.64
N MET A 110 -5.41 11.10 -10.57
CA MET A 110 -5.07 10.15 -11.64
C MET A 110 -6.30 9.33 -11.99
N VAL A 111 -6.53 9.14 -13.29
CA VAL A 111 -7.61 8.32 -13.84
C VAL A 111 -6.97 7.22 -14.69
N LYS A 112 -7.60 6.05 -14.70
CA LYS A 112 -7.20 4.91 -15.55
C LYS A 112 -7.40 5.28 -17.02
N GLU A 113 -6.39 5.05 -17.84
CA GLU A 113 -6.50 5.29 -19.29
C GLU A 113 -7.33 4.16 -19.96
N GLU A 114 -7.88 4.42 -21.15
CA GLU A 114 -8.80 3.48 -21.83
C GLU A 114 -8.14 2.13 -22.13
N GLU A 115 -6.86 2.15 -22.55
CA GLU A 115 -6.08 0.96 -22.89
C GLU A 115 -5.28 0.38 -21.71
N GLU A 116 -5.30 1.04 -20.55
CA GLU A 116 -4.48 0.65 -19.39
C GLU A 116 -5.21 -0.40 -18.51
N ASP A 117 -4.55 -1.54 -18.24
CA ASP A 117 -5.05 -2.51 -17.26
C ASP A 117 -4.89 -1.96 -15.83
N ALA A 118 -5.73 -2.43 -14.91
CA ALA A 118 -5.70 -1.98 -13.51
C ALA A 118 -4.36 -2.27 -12.81
N VAL A 119 -3.58 -3.26 -13.26
CA VAL A 119 -2.22 -3.50 -12.74
C VAL A 119 -1.26 -2.38 -13.17
N HIS A 120 -1.26 -2.02 -14.46
CA HIS A 120 -0.43 -0.93 -14.98
C HIS A 120 -0.79 0.41 -14.34
N PHE A 121 -2.09 0.66 -14.15
CA PHE A 121 -2.56 1.85 -13.45
C PHE A 121 -2.06 1.90 -11.99
N ALA A 122 -2.16 0.77 -11.28
CA ALA A 122 -1.64 0.67 -9.92
C ALA A 122 -0.13 0.92 -9.86
N ASP A 123 0.63 0.41 -10.84
CA ASP A 123 2.07 0.61 -10.93
C ASP A 123 2.44 2.05 -11.26
N ARG A 124 1.67 2.74 -12.12
CA ARG A 124 1.84 4.17 -12.41
C ARG A 124 1.59 5.03 -11.18
N VAL A 125 0.49 4.79 -10.46
CA VAL A 125 0.18 5.49 -9.19
C VAL A 125 1.27 5.22 -8.14
N LYS A 126 1.72 3.97 -8.03
CA LYS A 126 2.82 3.57 -7.14
C LYS A 126 4.12 4.32 -7.48
N ALA A 127 4.46 4.43 -8.76
CA ALA A 127 5.66 5.12 -9.21
C ALA A 127 5.65 6.61 -8.82
N VAL A 128 4.51 7.29 -8.98
CA VAL A 128 4.37 8.71 -8.59
C VAL A 128 4.51 8.89 -7.08
N ILE A 129 3.88 8.01 -6.27
CA ILE A 129 4.02 8.04 -4.81
C ILE A 129 5.47 7.79 -4.38
N ALA A 130 6.12 6.79 -4.97
CA ALA A 130 7.51 6.43 -4.66
C ALA A 130 8.48 7.54 -5.05
N ALA A 131 8.31 8.14 -6.24
CA ALA A 131 9.08 9.28 -6.70
C ALA A 131 8.96 10.47 -5.74
N ARG A 132 7.74 10.79 -5.27
CA ARG A 132 7.54 11.88 -4.31
C ARG A 132 8.17 11.59 -2.95
N GLY A 133 8.06 10.36 -2.47
CA GLY A 133 8.62 9.95 -1.18
C GLY A 133 10.13 9.68 -1.20
N GLY A 134 10.77 9.66 -2.37
CA GLY A 134 12.16 9.21 -2.53
C GLY A 134 12.34 7.76 -2.07
N MET A 135 11.38 6.89 -2.38
CA MET A 135 11.35 5.48 -1.99
C MET A 135 11.59 4.59 -3.20
N SER A 136 12.18 3.41 -3.00
CA SER A 136 12.33 2.43 -4.09
C SER A 136 11.03 1.67 -4.35
N VAL A 137 10.73 1.45 -5.63
CA VAL A 137 9.58 0.66 -6.05
C VAL A 137 9.96 -0.81 -6.04
N LEU A 138 9.16 -1.64 -5.38
CA LEU A 138 9.39 -3.09 -5.32
C LEU A 138 8.31 -3.85 -6.10
N PRO A 139 8.67 -4.89 -6.87
CA PRO A 139 7.72 -5.68 -7.66
C PRO A 139 6.99 -6.74 -6.82
N TRP A 140 7.38 -6.93 -5.56
CA TRP A 140 6.84 -7.97 -4.71
C TRP A 140 5.83 -7.43 -3.69
N ASP A 141 4.95 -8.33 -3.24
CA ASP A 141 3.91 -8.05 -2.26
C ASP A 141 4.41 -8.26 -0.81
N GLY A 142 3.75 -7.62 0.16
CA GLY A 142 4.04 -7.75 1.59
C GLY A 142 3.90 -9.18 2.14
N GLY A 143 3.25 -10.09 1.40
CA GLY A 143 3.16 -11.52 1.73
C GLY A 143 4.52 -12.23 1.87
N LEU A 144 5.57 -11.72 1.21
CA LEU A 144 6.93 -12.25 1.37
C LEU A 144 7.59 -11.90 2.72
N LYS A 145 7.01 -10.98 3.51
CA LYS A 145 7.50 -10.75 4.89
C LYS A 145 7.28 -11.96 5.80
N ARG A 146 6.27 -12.79 5.52
CA ARG A 146 5.87 -13.93 6.36
C ARG A 146 6.13 -15.29 5.74
N LYS A 147 6.28 -15.37 4.41
CA LYS A 147 6.45 -16.62 3.67
C LYS A 147 7.79 -16.64 2.95
N LYS A 148 8.48 -17.79 2.97
CA LYS A 148 9.70 -17.98 2.19
C LYS A 148 9.42 -17.75 0.71
N VAL A 149 10.34 -17.04 0.04
CA VAL A 149 10.33 -16.85 -1.42
C VAL A 149 10.28 -18.23 -2.08
N LYS A 150 9.37 -18.44 -3.05
CA LYS A 150 9.34 -19.69 -3.82
C LYS A 150 10.67 -19.88 -4.56
N GLU A 151 11.13 -21.12 -4.66
CA GLU A 151 12.42 -21.43 -5.29
C GLU A 151 12.50 -21.00 -6.75
N SER A 152 11.38 -21.07 -7.48
CA SER A 152 11.28 -20.61 -8.88
C SER A 152 11.74 -19.15 -9.06
N PHE A 153 11.33 -18.25 -8.17
CA PHE A 153 11.71 -16.83 -8.24
C PHE A 153 13.19 -16.62 -7.89
N LYS A 154 13.75 -17.43 -6.98
CA LYS A 154 15.19 -17.38 -6.66
C LYS A 154 16.03 -17.79 -7.86
N GLN A 155 15.63 -18.89 -8.53
CA GLN A 155 16.30 -19.38 -9.73
C GLN A 155 16.24 -18.37 -10.88
N GLU A 156 15.11 -17.68 -11.06
CA GLU A 156 14.98 -16.65 -12.10
C GLU A 156 15.88 -15.43 -11.85
N GLN A 157 16.00 -14.99 -10.59
CA GLN A 157 16.95 -13.93 -10.21
C GLN A 157 18.40 -14.37 -10.40
N GLN A 158 18.73 -15.61 -10.01
CA GLN A 158 20.07 -16.18 -10.23
C GLN A 158 20.41 -16.22 -11.71
N LYS A 159 19.47 -16.61 -12.59
CA LYS A 159 19.68 -16.58 -14.05
C LYS A 159 19.96 -15.17 -14.57
N LYS A 160 19.20 -14.16 -14.13
CA LYS A 160 19.44 -12.76 -14.52
C LYS A 160 20.82 -12.28 -14.05
N TYR A 161 21.24 -12.66 -12.84
CA TYR A 161 22.56 -12.32 -12.32
C TYR A 161 23.69 -13.02 -13.09
N CYS A 162 23.53 -14.30 -13.41
CA CYS A 162 24.49 -15.05 -14.24
C CYS A 162 24.58 -14.54 -15.68
N GLN A 163 23.62 -13.76 -16.18
CA GLN A 163 23.69 -13.12 -17.49
C GLN A 163 24.40 -11.76 -17.47
N ILE A 164 24.61 -11.19 -16.27
CA ILE A 164 25.30 -9.91 -16.06
C ILE A 164 26.81 -10.13 -15.84
N VAL A 165 27.21 -11.35 -15.44
CA VAL A 165 28.60 -11.81 -15.30
C VAL A 165 29.02 -12.51 -16.59
#